data_AF-A0A7X8ZMT1-F1
#
_entry.id   AF-A0A7X8ZMT1-F1
#
_cell.length_a   1.000
_cell.length_b   1.000
_cell.length_c   1.000
_cell.angle_alpha   90.00
_cell.angle_beta   90.00
_cell.angle_gamma   90.00
#
_symmetry.space_group_name_H-M   'P 1'
#
loop_
_entity.id
_entity.type
_entity.pdbx_description
1 polymer ?
#
loop_
_entity_poly.entity_id
_entity_poly.type
_entity_poly.pdbx_seq_one_letter_code
_entity_poly.pdbx_strand_id
1 'polypeptide(L)'
;MDEKTENANTFRPEINVDNLEEEKKGSKAYDHSNIQVLKGLEAVRRRPGMYIGSTGIEGLHHLVYEVVDNSIDEAMAGYCSDIKIVLDRCDNGDMCTVEDNGRGIPVD
;
A
#
# COMPACT_ATOMS: atom_id res chain seq x y z
N MET A 1 -68.21 16.02 17.24
CA MET A 1 -68.71 15.17 16.14
C MET A 1 -69.11 16.12 15.01
N ASP A 2 -68.21 16.97 14.50
CA ASP A 2 -66.98 16.67 13.75
C ASP A 2 -67.28 15.84 12.50
N GLU A 3 -67.42 16.53 11.37
CA GLU A 3 -66.66 16.25 10.15
C GLU A 3 -66.96 17.36 9.12
N LYS A 4 -66.08 18.38 9.10
CA LYS A 4 -65.91 19.23 7.93
C LYS A 4 -64.97 18.48 6.99
N THR A 5 -65.48 18.06 5.85
CA THR A 5 -64.68 17.52 4.75
C THR A 5 -63.70 18.58 4.25
N GLU A 6 -62.43 18.47 4.67
CA GLU A 6 -61.31 19.16 4.06
C GLU A 6 -61.04 18.54 2.68
N ASN A 7 -61.15 19.37 1.65
CA ASN A 7 -60.68 19.05 0.31
C ASN A 7 -59.14 18.99 0.37
N ALA A 8 -58.61 17.78 0.52
CA ALA A 8 -57.17 17.52 0.41
C ALA A 8 -56.74 17.80 -1.03
N ASN A 9 -56.28 19.03 -1.26
CA ASN A 9 -55.55 19.41 -2.45
C ASN A 9 -54.26 18.58 -2.49
N THR A 10 -54.32 17.42 -3.12
CA THR A 10 -53.16 16.54 -3.32
C THR A 10 -52.19 17.27 -4.23
N PHE A 11 -51.16 17.87 -3.64
CA PHE A 11 -49.94 18.27 -4.33
C PHE A 11 -49.28 17.01 -4.88
N ARG A 12 -49.70 16.58 -6.07
CA ARG A 12 -48.92 15.66 -6.89
C ARG A 12 -47.94 16.53 -7.67
N PRO A 13 -46.63 16.49 -7.40
CA PRO A 13 -45.69 17.06 -8.35
C PRO A 13 -45.87 16.25 -9.64
N GLU A 14 -46.28 16.91 -10.72
CA GLU A 14 -46.19 16.31 -12.06
C GLU A 14 -44.71 16.04 -12.32
N ILE A 15 -44.32 14.77 -12.26
CA ILE A 15 -42.99 14.34 -12.68
C ILE A 15 -42.97 14.55 -14.19
N ASN A 16 -42.32 15.61 -14.64
CA ASN A 16 -42.08 15.83 -16.06
C ASN A 16 -41.11 14.75 -16.55
N VAL A 17 -41.66 13.72 -17.19
CA VAL A 17 -40.96 12.52 -17.67
C VAL A 17 -40.06 12.79 -18.89
N ASP A 18 -40.05 14.03 -19.40
CA ASP A 18 -39.34 14.38 -20.63
C ASP A 18 -37.87 14.76 -20.41
N ASN A 19 -37.38 14.78 -19.16
CA ASN A 19 -35.99 15.13 -18.82
C ASN A 19 -35.18 13.96 -18.21
N LEU A 20 -35.38 12.74 -18.69
CA LEU A 20 -34.53 11.58 -18.39
C LEU A 20 -33.35 11.45 -19.37
N GLU A 21 -32.79 12.56 -19.86
CA GLU A 21 -31.56 12.52 -20.65
C GLU A 21 -30.35 12.20 -19.75
N GLU A 22 -30.00 10.91 -19.81
CA GLU A 22 -28.76 10.22 -19.48
C GLU A 22 -27.54 11.06 -19.03
N GLU A 23 -27.34 11.15 -17.71
CA GLU A 23 -25.99 11.21 -17.11
C GLU A 23 -25.53 9.78 -16.76
N LYS A 24 -25.36 8.90 -17.76
CA LYS A 24 -24.51 7.71 -17.59
C LYS A 24 -23.06 8.08 -17.91
N LYS A 25 -22.43 8.79 -16.97
CA LYS A 25 -20.97 8.88 -16.91
C LYS A 25 -20.41 7.47 -16.70
N GLY A 26 -19.97 6.88 -17.81
CA GLY A 26 -19.26 5.61 -17.99
C GLY A 26 -19.10 4.74 -16.75
N SER A 27 -20.05 3.81 -16.54
CA SER A 27 -19.75 2.61 -15.76
C SER A 27 -18.69 1.83 -16.53
N LYS A 28 -17.42 1.91 -16.12
CA LYS A 28 -16.43 0.93 -16.57
C LYS A 28 -16.99 -0.44 -16.20
N ALA A 29 -17.28 -1.27 -17.21
CA ALA A 29 -17.74 -2.62 -16.99
C ALA A 29 -16.69 -3.35 -16.14
N TYR A 30 -17.12 -3.90 -15.00
CA TYR A 30 -16.26 -4.73 -14.18
C TYR A 30 -16.19 -6.11 -14.83
N ASP A 31 -15.06 -6.42 -15.46
CA ASP A 31 -14.80 -7.70 -16.10
C ASP A 31 -13.45 -8.29 -15.60
N HIS A 32 -13.12 -9.47 -16.11
CA HIS A 32 -11.89 -10.18 -15.75
C HIS A 32 -10.60 -9.37 -15.97
N SER A 33 -10.59 -8.40 -16.90
CA SER A 33 -9.43 -7.56 -17.18
C SER A 33 -9.14 -6.56 -16.05
N ASN A 34 -10.10 -6.31 -15.15
CA ASN A 34 -9.92 -5.47 -13.98
C ASN A 34 -9.19 -6.15 -12.81
N ILE A 35 -8.96 -7.47 -12.90
CA ILE A 35 -8.20 -8.21 -11.89
C ILE A 35 -6.73 -8.22 -12.31
N GLN A 36 -5.88 -7.56 -11.51
CA GLN A 36 -4.44 -7.51 -11.75
C GLN A 36 -3.69 -8.41 -10.77
N VAL A 37 -2.84 -9.28 -11.30
CA VAL A 37 -1.85 -10.04 -10.51
C VAL A 37 -0.53 -9.29 -10.56
N LEU A 38 -0.05 -8.87 -9.39
CA LEU A 38 1.26 -8.24 -9.23
C LEU A 38 2.33 -9.33 -9.10
N LYS A 39 3.38 -9.27 -9.92
CA LYS A 39 4.44 -10.30 -9.94
C LYS A 39 5.68 -9.85 -9.16
N GLY A 40 6.31 -10.78 -8.45
CA GLY A 40 7.56 -10.54 -7.71
C GLY A 40 7.43 -9.35 -6.76
N LEU A 41 8.36 -8.39 -6.87
CA LEU A 41 8.44 -7.22 -5.98
C LEU A 41 7.44 -6.10 -6.29
N GLU A 42 6.58 -6.23 -7.33
CA GLU A 42 5.56 -5.21 -7.60
C GLU A 42 4.58 -5.03 -6.44
N ALA A 43 4.18 -6.12 -5.79
CA ALA A 43 3.25 -6.06 -4.67
C ALA A 43 3.83 -5.25 -3.50
N VAL A 44 5.12 -5.48 -3.20
CA VAL A 44 5.87 -4.77 -2.16
C VAL A 44 5.94 -3.28 -2.47
N ARG A 45 6.33 -2.93 -3.70
CA ARG A 45 6.42 -1.52 -4.14
C ARG A 45 5.06 -0.83 -4.16
N ARG A 46 3.99 -1.54 -4.51
CA ARG A 46 2.63 -0.98 -4.57
C ARG A 46 2.04 -0.75 -3.18
N ARG A 47 2.36 -1.61 -2.21
CA ARG A 47 1.81 -1.56 -0.84
C ARG A 47 2.91 -1.72 0.21
N PRO A 48 3.86 -0.78 0.30
CA PRO A 48 5.04 -0.92 1.16
C PRO A 48 4.68 -1.04 2.64
N GLY A 49 3.62 -0.36 3.11
CA GLY A 49 3.20 -0.42 4.52
C GLY A 49 2.85 -1.83 5.03
N MET A 50 2.48 -2.76 4.14
CA MET A 50 2.26 -4.16 4.51
C MET A 50 3.57 -4.90 4.86
N TYR A 51 4.70 -4.44 4.33
CA TYR A 51 5.99 -5.12 4.43
C TYR A 51 6.95 -4.41 5.39
N ILE A 52 7.01 -3.07 5.33
CA ILE A 52 7.93 -2.26 6.15
C ILE A 52 7.20 -1.38 7.18
N GLY A 53 5.89 -1.61 7.37
CA GLY A 53 5.03 -0.88 8.31
C GLY A 53 4.61 0.51 7.82
N SER A 54 5.58 1.39 7.53
CA SER A 54 5.31 2.74 7.02
C SER A 54 6.35 3.15 5.96
N THR A 55 6.10 4.26 5.26
CA THR A 55 7.12 4.92 4.41
C THR A 55 7.68 6.18 5.07
N GLY A 56 7.47 6.33 6.38
CA GLY A 56 8.04 7.40 7.19
C GLY A 56 9.40 7.02 7.77
N ILE A 57 9.84 7.75 8.80
CA ILE A 57 11.14 7.54 9.46
C ILE A 57 11.25 6.11 10.00
N GLU A 58 10.20 5.59 10.63
CA GLU A 58 10.19 4.23 11.19
C GLU A 58 10.44 3.17 10.10
N GLY A 59 9.73 3.27 8.97
CA GLY A 59 9.91 2.34 7.85
C GLY A 59 11.27 2.48 7.17
N LEU A 60 11.81 3.71 7.10
CA LEU A 60 13.16 3.94 6.58
C LEU A 60 14.22 3.22 7.42
N HIS A 61 14.15 3.33 8.75
CA HIS A 61 15.05 2.60 9.64
C HIS A 61 14.80 1.09 9.62
N HIS A 62 13.55 0.66 9.41
CA HIS A 62 13.22 -0.76 9.25
C HIS A 62 14.00 -1.41 8.11
N LEU A 63 14.21 -0.69 6.99
CA LEU A 63 15.04 -1.20 5.89
C LEU A 63 16.48 -1.52 6.33
N VAL A 64 17.03 -0.73 7.25
CA VAL A 64 18.37 -0.99 7.81
C VAL A 64 18.31 -2.18 8.76
N TYR A 65 17.29 -2.26 9.62
CA TYR A 65 17.11 -3.38 10.55
C TYR A 65 17.02 -4.72 9.83
N GLU A 66 16.25 -4.82 8.74
CA GLU A 66 16.15 -6.06 7.97
C GLU A 66 17.52 -6.58 7.47
N VAL A 67 18.44 -5.70 7.10
CA VAL A 67 19.78 -6.11 6.67
C VAL A 67 20.65 -6.49 7.87
N VAL A 68 20.61 -5.68 8.94
CA VAL A 68 21.36 -5.94 10.17
C VAL A 68 20.92 -7.23 10.85
N ASP A 69 19.62 -7.54 10.85
CA ASP A 69 19.07 -8.73 11.50
C ASP A 69 19.58 -10.02 10.81
N ASN A 70 19.72 -10.02 9.48
CA ASN A 70 20.37 -11.13 8.77
C ASN A 70 21.84 -11.32 9.20
N SER A 71 22.58 -10.23 9.42
CA SER A 71 23.95 -10.30 9.95
C SER A 71 23.99 -10.78 11.40
N ILE A 72 23.00 -10.39 12.22
CA ILE A 72 22.85 -10.87 13.61
C ILE A 72 22.53 -12.36 13.62
N ASP A 73 21.71 -12.87 12.71
CA ASP A 73 21.41 -14.30 12.59
C ASP A 73 22.69 -15.12 12.33
N GLU A 74 23.62 -14.62 11.50
CA GLU A 74 24.94 -15.24 11.31
C GLU A 74 25.77 -15.23 12.59
N ALA A 75 25.72 -14.15 13.36
CA ALA A 75 26.42 -14.04 14.64
C ALA A 75 25.84 -14.99 15.69
N MET A 76 24.51 -15.10 15.75
CA MET A 76 23.79 -16.04 16.63
C MET A 76 24.07 -17.50 16.27
N ALA A 77 24.30 -17.78 14.98
CA ALA A 77 24.74 -19.09 14.51
C ALA A 77 26.25 -19.36 14.75
N GLY A 78 27.00 -18.37 15.25
CA GLY A 78 28.42 -18.48 15.58
C GLY A 78 29.37 -18.30 14.40
N TYR A 79 28.90 -17.75 13.27
CA TYR A 79 29.69 -17.57 12.07
C TYR A 79 30.15 -16.12 11.84
N CYS A 80 29.46 -15.13 12.42
CA CYS A 80 29.87 -13.73 12.36
C CYS A 80 30.37 -13.25 13.74
N SER A 81 31.47 -12.48 13.74
CA SER A 81 32.02 -11.84 14.94
C SER A 81 31.97 -10.31 14.88
N ASP A 82 31.88 -9.75 13.68
CA ASP A 82 31.99 -8.31 13.45
C ASP A 82 30.96 -7.88 12.40
N ILE A 83 30.13 -6.90 12.78
CA ILE A 83 29.16 -6.25 11.89
C ILE A 83 29.50 -4.76 11.86
N LYS A 84 29.72 -4.22 10.66
CA LYS A 84 30.05 -2.81 10.42
C LYS A 84 28.89 -2.13 9.70
N ILE A 85 28.40 -1.04 10.30
CA ILE A 85 27.36 -0.20 9.72
C ILE A 85 27.97 1.15 9.37
N VAL A 86 27.85 1.56 8.11
CA VAL A 86 28.39 2.82 7.59
C VAL A 86 27.26 3.64 6.99
N LEU A 87 27.09 4.85 7.49
CA LEU A 87 26.21 5.86 6.89
C LEU A 87 27.08 6.81 6.07
N ASP A 88 26.80 6.89 4.77
CA ASP A 88 27.59 7.70 3.84
C ASP A 88 26.67 8.38 2.81
N ARG A 89 27.26 9.19 1.93
CA ARG A 89 26.60 9.81 0.79
C ARG A 89 27.26 9.35 -0.51
N CYS A 90 26.45 8.96 -1.47
CA CYS A 90 26.87 8.69 -2.84
C CYS A 90 26.32 9.75 -3.80
N ASP A 91 26.76 9.72 -5.06
CA ASP A 91 26.35 10.71 -6.07
C ASP A 91 24.82 10.82 -6.24
N ASN A 92 24.09 9.76 -5.86
CA ASN A 92 22.64 9.65 -6.03
C ASN A 92 21.84 9.77 -4.71
N GLY A 93 22.47 10.11 -3.58
CA GLY A 93 21.77 10.35 -2.32
C GLY A 93 22.48 9.81 -1.08
N ASP A 94 21.71 9.63 0.00
CA ASP A 94 22.20 9.04 1.25
C ASP A 94 22.23 7.50 1.13
N MET A 95 23.22 6.86 1.74
CA MET A 95 23.45 5.41 1.68
C MET A 95 23.74 4.85 3.08
N CYS A 96 23.21 3.64 3.35
CA CYS A 96 23.57 2.83 4.50
C CYS A 96 24.17 1.51 3.99
N THR A 97 25.38 1.19 4.44
CA THR A 97 26.06 -0.09 4.14
C THR A 97 26.14 -0.91 5.41
N VAL A 98 25.74 -2.18 5.32
CA VAL A 98 25.93 -3.19 6.37
C VAL A 98 26.88 -4.25 5.82
N GLU A 99 28.00 -4.44 6.50
CA GLU A 99 29.03 -5.44 6.16
C GLU A 99 29.20 -6.37 7.35
N ASP A 100 29.15 -7.69 7.10
CA ASP A 100 29.45 -8.72 8.08
C ASP A 100 30.53 -9.67 7.56
N ASN A 101 31.13 -10.42 8.48
CA ASN A 101 32.08 -11.48 8.19
C ASN A 101 31.49 -12.89 8.38
N GLY A 102 30.17 -13.04 8.18
CA GLY A 102 29.47 -14.32 8.23
C GLY A 102 29.78 -15.23 7.04
N ARG A 103 28.95 -16.25 6.81
CA ARG A 103 29.16 -17.23 5.72
C ARG A 103 28.94 -16.63 4.32
N GLY A 104 28.19 -15.54 4.25
CA GLY A 104 27.72 -14.94 3.00
C GLY A 104 26.48 -15.63 2.44
N ILE A 105 25.77 -14.90 1.56
CA ILE A 105 24.61 -15.42 0.83
C ILE A 105 25.11 -16.46 -0.20
N PRO A 106 24.45 -17.63 -0.36
CA PRO A 106 24.79 -18.61 -1.40
C PRO A 106 24.76 -18.00 -2.81
N VAL A 107 25.71 -18.38 -3.67
CA VAL A 107 25.93 -17.77 -5.00
C VAL A 107 25.90 -18.76 -6.16
N ASP A 108 25.65 -20.03 -5.88
CA ASP A 108 25.56 -21.13 -6.85
C ASP A 108 24.11 -21.44 -7.30
#